data_AF-A0A7J2PYP0-F1
#
_entry.id   AF-A0A7J2PYP0-F1
#
_cell.length_a   1.000
_cell.length_b   1.000
_cell.length_c   1.000
_cell.angle_alpha   90.00
_cell.angle_beta   90.00
_cell.angle_gamma   90.00
#
_symmetry.space_group_name_H-M   'P 1'
#
loop_
_entity.id
_entity.type
_entity.pdbx_description
1 polymer ?
#
loop_
_entity_poly.entity_id
_entity_poly.type
_entity_poly.pdbx_seq_one_letter_code
_entity_poly.pdbx_strand_id
1 'polypeptide(L)' 'MIEDFDRVSYIFRDYLYNFAKLMKENYKEDLLSIILFGSVARGKWNNESDIDLFIIFTNKSSLRTTINNR' A
#
# COMPACT_ATOMS: atom_id res chain seq x y z
N MET A 1 5.85 -2.68 7.47
CA MET A 1 4.90 -1.61 7.08
C MET A 1 4.28 -1.06 8.36
N ILE A 2 4.49 0.22 8.65
CA ILE A 2 3.85 0.90 9.78
C ILE A 2 2.49 1.41 9.28
N GLU A 3 1.42 1.17 10.03
CA GLU A 3 0.08 1.67 9.73
C GLU A 3 -0.19 2.90 10.59
N ASP A 4 -0.39 4.07 9.96
CA ASP A 4 -0.79 5.31 10.62
C ASP A 4 -2.10 5.80 10.00
N PHE A 5 -3.22 5.39 10.60
CA PHE A 5 -4.57 5.81 10.20
C PHE A 5 -5.13 6.92 11.09
N ASP A 6 -4.43 7.31 12.15
CA ASP A 6 -4.93 8.25 13.16
C ASP A 6 -5.20 9.64 12.57
N ARG A 7 -4.41 10.01 11.57
CA ARG A 7 -4.52 11.28 10.84
C ARG A 7 -5.58 11.29 9.74
N VAL A 8 -6.19 10.14 9.46
CA VAL A 8 -7.21 10.00 8.41
C VAL A 8 -8.60 10.13 9.02
N SER A 9 -9.50 10.81 8.31
CA SER A 9 -10.91 10.90 8.68
C SER A 9 -11.52 9.52 8.88
N TYR A 10 -12.33 9.36 9.93
CA TYR A 10 -12.88 8.06 10.34
C TYR A 10 -13.64 7.35 9.20
N ILE A 11 -14.27 8.12 8.31
CA ILE A 11 -15.04 7.56 7.18
C ILE A 11 -14.20 6.72 6.21
N PHE A 12 -12.89 6.96 6.12
CA PHE A 12 -12.01 6.24 5.21
C PHE A 12 -11.25 5.11 5.89
N ARG A 13 -11.22 5.07 7.23
CA ARG A 13 -10.36 4.17 8.00
C ARG A 13 -10.65 2.71 7.69
N ASP A 14 -11.93 2.33 7.70
CA ASP A 14 -12.31 0.94 7.45
C ASP A 14 -11.99 0.50 6.01
N TYR A 15 -12.20 1.38 5.03
CA TYR A 15 -11.84 1.10 3.63
C TYR A 15 -10.34 0.93 3.45
N LEU A 16 -9.54 1.84 4.00
CA LEU A 16 -8.08 1.80 3.91
C LEU A 16 -7.50 0.61 4.67
N TYR A 17 -8.02 0.29 5.85
CA TYR A 17 -7.60 -0.86 6.63
C TYR A 17 -7.90 -2.17 5.91
N ASN A 18 -9.13 -2.35 5.42
CA ASN A 18 -9.52 -3.57 4.70
C ASN A 18 -8.74 -3.72 3.40
N PHE A 19 -8.52 -2.63 2.66
CA PHE A 19 -7.69 -2.64 1.46
C PHE A 19 -6.23 -3.00 1.79
N ALA A 20 -5.62 -2.36 2.78
CA ALA A 20 -4.25 -2.66 3.20
C ALA A 20 -4.09 -4.11 3.65
N LYS A 21 -5.06 -4.63 4.42
CA LYS A 21 -5.11 -6.04 4.84
C LYS A 21 -5.17 -6.98 3.63
N LEU A 22 -6.10 -6.74 2.71
CA LEU A 22 -6.23 -7.53 1.47
C LEU A 22 -4.93 -7.55 0.66
N MET A 23 -4.28 -6.40 0.50
CA MET A 23 -3.02 -6.29 -0.24
C MET A 23 -1.89 -7.05 0.46
N LYS A 24 -1.77 -6.95 1.79
CA LYS A 24 -0.78 -7.71 2.56
C LYS A 24 -0.98 -9.23 2.41
N GLU A 25 -2.21 -9.69 2.49
CA GLU A 25 -2.54 -11.12 2.39
C GLU A 25 -2.19 -11.71 1.01
N ASN A 26 -2.47 -10.95 -0.07
CA ASN A 26 -2.25 -11.40 -1.44
C ASN A 26 -0.79 -11.30 -1.91
N TYR A 27 -0.07 -10.26 -1.50
CA TYR A 27 1.25 -9.93 -2.06
C TYR A 27 2.41 -10.08 -1.08
N LYS A 28 2.15 -10.22 0.22
CA LYS A 28 3.13 -10.59 1.26
C LYS A 28 4.45 -9.81 1.14
N GLU A 29 5.55 -10.53 0.94
CA GLU A 29 6.93 -10.04 0.83
C GLU A 29 7.14 -9.11 -0.37
N ASP A 30 6.29 -9.19 -1.38
CA ASP A 30 6.45 -8.40 -2.60
C ASP A 30 5.84 -7.01 -2.47
N LEU A 31 4.91 -6.81 -1.53
CA LEU A 31 4.35 -5.50 -1.22
C LEU A 31 5.28 -4.74 -0.28
N LEU A 32 5.91 -3.69 -0.79
CA LEU A 32 6.83 -2.86 0.00
C LEU A 32 6.10 -1.76 0.75
N SER A 33 5.16 -1.07 0.08
CA SER A 33 4.44 0.05 0.68
C SER A 33 3.12 0.34 -0.02
N ILE A 34 2.17 0.84 0.75
CA ILE A 34 0.95 1.51 0.28
C ILE A 34 0.99 2.92 0.85
N ILE A 35 0.92 3.94 -0.01
CA ILE A 35 1.03 5.34 0.36
C ILE A 35 -0.28 6.04 0.02
N LEU A 36 -0.94 6.60 1.02
CA LEU A 36 -2.10 7.46 0.84
C LEU A 36 -1.62 8.87 0.46
N PHE A 37 -2.16 9.42 -0.63
CA PHE A 37 -1.91 10.81 -1.02
C PHE A 37 -3.23 11.53 -1.33
N GLY A 38 -3.16 12.64 -2.05
CA GLY A 38 -4.39 13.32 -2.50
C GLY A 38 -5.13 14.11 -1.41
N SER A 39 -6.39 14.41 -1.68
CA SER A 39 -7.24 15.25 -0.81
C SER A 39 -7.46 14.62 0.56
N VAL A 40 -7.65 13.29 0.61
CA VAL A 40 -7.84 12.51 1.83
C VAL A 40 -6.61 12.61 2.74
N ALA A 41 -5.41 12.40 2.22
CA ALA A 41 -4.16 12.51 3.01
C ALA A 41 -3.96 13.91 3.61
N ARG A 42 -4.40 14.96 2.90
CA ARG A 42 -4.25 16.36 3.33
C ARG A 42 -5.37 16.86 4.25
N GLY A 43 -6.38 16.04 4.53
CA GLY A 43 -7.57 16.47 5.27
C GLY A 43 -8.42 17.51 4.53
N LYS A 44 -8.32 17.58 3.18
CA LYS A 44 -9.05 18.53 2.32
C LYS A 44 -10.06 17.81 1.41
N TRP A 45 -10.60 16.69 1.86
CA TRP A 45 -11.58 15.90 1.12
C TRP A 45 -12.99 16.50 1.24
N ASN A 46 -13.85 16.15 0.29
CA ASN A 46 -15.28 16.42 0.27
C ASN A 46 -16.04 15.15 -0.12
N ASN A 47 -17.38 15.20 -0.16
CA ASN A 47 -18.22 14.03 -0.45
C ASN A 47 -18.05 13.46 -1.87
N GLU A 48 -17.33 14.15 -2.75
CA GLU A 48 -17.03 13.72 -4.12
C GLU A 48 -15.56 13.31 -4.27
N SER A 49 -14.78 13.29 -3.18
CA SER A 49 -13.35 12.99 -3.23
C SER A 49 -13.08 11.50 -3.37
N ASP A 50 -12.18 11.17 -4.28
CA ASP A 50 -11.60 9.83 -4.43
C ASP A 50 -10.53 9.53 -3.35
N ILE A 51 -10.14 8.26 -3.27
CA ILE A 51 -9.02 7.80 -2.44
C ILE A 51 -7.82 7.52 -3.34
N ASP A 52 -6.81 8.37 -3.27
CA ASP A 52 -5.58 8.25 -4.06
C ASP A 52 -4.52 7.39 -3.36
N LEU A 53 -4.13 6.27 -3.97
CA LEU A 53 -3.15 5.32 -3.44
C LEU A 53 -1.97 5.11 -4.39
N PHE A 54 -0.75 5.18 -3.87
CA PHE A 54 0.47 4.80 -4.59
C PHE A 54 1.07 3.55 -3.96
N ILE A 55 1.25 2.50 -4.76
CA ILE A 55 1.62 1.17 -4.28
C ILE A 55 2.98 0.80 -4.86
N ILE A 56 3.89 0.38 -3.99
CA ILE A 56 5.26 0.01 -4.34
C ILE A 56 5.42 -1.49 -4.13
N PHE A 57 5.86 -2.17 -5.18
CA PHE A 57 6.20 -3.59 -5.15
C PHE A 57 7.70 -3.79 -5.34
N THR A 58 8.21 -4.90 -4.81
CA THR A 58 9.53 -5.39 -5.19
C THR A 58 9.47 -6.00 -6.58
N ASN A 59 10.51 -5.75 -7.38
CA ASN A 59 10.71 -6.46 -8.64
C ASN A 59 11.71 -7.59 -8.38
N LYS A 60 11.26 -8.69 -7.77
CA LYS A 60 12.05 -9.92 -7.72
C LYS A 60 11.97 -10.61 -9.09
N SER A 61 12.63 -10.03 -10.09
CA SER A 61 13.19 -10.88 -11.15
C SER A 61 14.17 -11.82 -10.43
N SER A 62 13.86 -13.12 -10.47
CA SER A 62 14.60 -14.15 -9.75
C SER A 62 16.04 -14.22 -10.28
N LEU A 63 16.95 -13.46 -9.67
CA LEU A 63 18.40 -13.68 -9.78
C LEU A 63 18.75 -14.95 -8.99
N ARG A 64 18.35 -16.10 -9.52
CA ARG A 64 19.02 -17.38 -9.32
C ARG A 64 19.77 -17.70 -10.61
N THR A 65 20.81 -16.93 -10.89
CA THR A 65 21.85 -17.41 -11.80
C THR A 65 22.62 -18.45 -11.01
N THR A 66 22.28 -19.72 -11.23
CA THR A 66 23.04 -20.86 -10.75
C THR A 66 24.48 -20.72 -11.24
N ILE A 67 25.40 -20.29 -10.39
CA ILE A 67 26.84 -20.45 -10.63
C ILE A 67 27.15 -21.92 -10.33
N ASN A 68 26.86 -22.78 -11.31
CA ASN A 68 27.46 -24.12 -11.36
C ASN A 68 28.88 -23.94 -11.93
N ASN A 69 29.85 -23.74 -11.05
CA ASN A 69 31.25 -23.99 -11.41
C ASN A 69 31.44 -25.51 -11.45
N ARG A 70 31.51 -26.04 -12.68
CA ARG A 70 32.10 -27.34 -12.96
C ARG A 70 33.58 -27.34 -12.58
#